data_AF-A0A970TY00-F1
#
_entry.id   AF-A0A970TY00-F1
#
_cell.length_a   1.000
_cell.length_b   1.000
_cell.length_c   1.000
_cell.angle_alpha   90.00
_cell.angle_beta   90.00
_cell.angle_gamma   90.00
#
_symmetry.space_group_name_H-M   'P 1'
#
loop_
_entity.id
_entity.type
_entity.pdbx_description
1 polymer ?
#
loop_
_entity_poly.entity_id
_entity_poly.type
_entity_poly.pdbx_seq_one_letter_code
_entity_poly.pdbx_strand_id
1 'polypeptide(L)'
;FMITDVNNPQTSAMAQSNLFTMMDLFGNYGAIVFFNHVPGGCNVLFMDGHVDWIPYVPPAPGQDNTVSMDLGATQPILPSVGGIIGLFSSQ
;
A
#
# COMPACT_ATOMS: atom_id res chain seq x y z
N PHE A 1 3.44 17.48 11.06
CA PHE A 1 4.72 17.35 10.32
C PHE A 1 5.53 16.22 10.96
N MET A 2 6.26 15.42 10.20
CA MET A 2 7.16 14.38 10.74
C MET A 2 8.61 14.79 10.48
N ILE A 3 9.43 14.82 11.53
CA ILE A 3 10.87 15.06 11.40
C ILE A 3 11.57 13.71 11.22
N THR A 4 12.24 13.51 10.08
CA THR A 4 12.98 12.26 9.83
C THR A 4 14.41 12.29 10.36
N ASP A 5 14.98 13.49 10.52
CA ASP A 5 16.28 13.70 11.16
C ASP A 5 16.23 14.91 12.10
N VAL A 6 16.42 14.65 13.39
CA VAL A 6 16.40 15.66 14.47
C VAL A 6 17.55 16.67 14.37
N ASN A 7 18.68 16.28 13.76
CA ASN A 7 19.84 17.16 13.62
C ASN A 7 19.65 18.22 12.52
N ASN A 8 18.71 17.99 11.59
CA ASN A 8 18.40 18.91 10.52
C ASN A 8 16.88 19.03 10.27
N PRO A 9 16.11 19.55 11.25
CA PRO A 9 14.65 19.48 11.24
C PRO A 9 14.00 20.38 10.18
N GLN A 10 14.72 21.40 9.69
CA GLN A 10 14.18 22.32 8.68
C GLN A 10 14.09 21.68 7.30
N THR A 11 15.02 20.78 6.95
CA THR A 11 15.05 20.14 5.62
C THR A 11 14.51 18.71 5.63
N SER A 12 14.38 18.09 6.81
CA SER A 12 13.95 16.70 6.97
C SER A 12 12.46 16.54 7.31
N ALA A 13 11.70 17.64 7.30
CA ALA A 13 10.28 17.61 7.57
C ALA A 13 9.50 16.97 6.41
N MET A 14 8.80 15.86 6.67
CA MET A 14 7.85 15.24 5.77
C MET A 14 6.43 15.76 6.00
N ALA A 15 5.70 15.92 4.89
CA ALA A 15 4.28 16.25 4.90
C ALA A 15 3.46 15.09 5.49
N GLN A 16 2.47 15.40 6.32
CA GLN A 16 1.57 14.39 6.90
C GLN A 16 0.69 13.71 5.86
N SER A 17 0.44 14.39 4.74
CA SER A 17 -0.26 13.85 3.58
C SER A 17 0.47 12.69 2.89
N ASN A 18 1.73 12.42 3.25
CA ASN A 18 2.50 11.30 2.70
C ASN A 18 2.64 10.13 3.70
N LEU A 19 2.07 10.26 4.91
CA LEU A 19 2.18 9.26 5.97
C LEU A 19 0.85 8.53 6.11
N PHE A 20 0.79 7.30 5.59
CA PHE A 20 -0.39 6.46 5.73
C PHE A 20 -0.58 6.03 7.20
N THR A 21 -1.83 5.92 7.62
CA THR A 21 -2.23 5.52 8.98
C THR A 21 -2.99 4.20 8.95
N MET A 22 -3.99 4.08 8.07
CA MET A 22 -4.78 2.86 7.90
C MET A 22 -5.20 2.71 6.44
N MET A 23 -5.53 1.49 6.05
CA MET A 23 -6.03 1.17 4.71
C MET A 23 -7.09 0.08 4.79
N ASP A 24 -7.92 -0.01 3.76
CA ASP A 24 -8.82 -1.15 3.57
C ASP A 24 -8.03 -2.46 3.45
N LEU A 25 -8.64 -3.57 3.87
CA LEU A 25 -8.05 -4.89 3.66
C LEU A 25 -8.10 -5.24 2.15
N PHE A 26 -7.05 -5.89 1.67
CA PHE A 26 -6.98 -6.43 0.32
C PHE A 26 -6.06 -7.66 0.28
N GLY A 27 -6.11 -8.44 -0.80
CA GLY A 27 -5.23 -9.60 -0.95
C GLY A 27 -5.22 -10.17 -2.37
N ASN A 28 -4.18 -10.95 -2.68
CA ASN A 28 -4.04 -11.69 -3.93
C ASN A 28 -4.11 -13.22 -3.66
N TYR A 29 -3.99 -14.05 -4.71
CA TYR A 29 -3.99 -15.53 -4.60
C TYR A 29 -5.26 -16.13 -3.98
N GLY A 30 -6.42 -15.82 -4.56
CA GLY A 30 -7.71 -16.30 -4.05
C GLY A 30 -8.29 -15.47 -2.91
N ALA A 31 -7.53 -14.51 -2.40
CA ALA A 31 -7.95 -13.56 -1.38
C ALA A 31 -8.67 -12.31 -1.95
N ILE A 32 -9.20 -12.41 -3.18
CA ILE A 32 -9.95 -11.33 -3.85
C ILE A 32 -11.18 -10.92 -3.01
N VAL A 33 -11.72 -11.84 -2.21
CA VAL A 33 -12.84 -11.62 -1.29
C VAL A 33 -12.60 -10.51 -0.27
N PHE A 34 -11.35 -10.11 -0.03
CA PHE A 34 -11.04 -9.03 0.89
C PHE A 34 -11.16 -7.64 0.30
N PHE A 35 -11.22 -7.49 -1.03
CA PHE A 35 -11.44 -6.18 -1.63
C PHE A 35 -12.85 -5.68 -1.30
N ASN A 36 -12.90 -4.50 -0.66
CA ASN A 36 -14.17 -3.80 -0.41
C ASN A 36 -14.83 -3.29 -1.71
N HIS A 37 -14.03 -3.04 -2.76
CA HIS A 37 -14.52 -2.57 -4.06
C HIS A 37 -13.71 -3.19 -5.22
N VAL A 38 -14.39 -3.80 -6.19
CA VAL A 38 -13.81 -4.40 -7.41
C VAL A 38 -14.25 -3.53 -8.62
N PRO A 39 -13.38 -3.18 -9.59
CA PRO A 39 -11.98 -3.61 -9.79
C PRO A 39 -11.04 -3.00 -8.74
N GLY A 40 -10.10 -3.83 -8.26
CA GLY A 40 -9.40 -3.65 -6.99
C GLY A 40 -8.68 -2.32 -6.76
N GLY A 41 -8.68 -1.92 -5.49
CA GLY A 41 -7.99 -0.77 -4.91
C GLY A 41 -8.42 -0.64 -3.46
N CYS A 42 -7.83 0.31 -2.74
CA CYS A 42 -8.13 0.53 -1.32
C CYS A 42 -8.25 2.02 -1.03
N ASN A 43 -9.17 2.35 -0.11
CA ASN A 43 -9.11 3.63 0.56
C ASN A 43 -7.94 3.61 1.55
N VAL A 44 -7.14 4.68 1.56
CA VAL A 44 -6.00 4.85 2.45
C VAL A 44 -6.14 6.16 3.21
N LEU A 45 -6.17 6.09 4.55
CA LEU A 45 -6.17 7.24 5.44
C LEU A 45 -4.74 7.71 5.71
N PHE A 46 -4.53 9.02 5.67
CA PHE A 46 -3.25 9.66 5.97
C PHE A 46 -3.27 10.46 7.28
N MET A 47 -2.10 10.83 7.80
CA MET A 47 -1.94 11.48 9.11
C MET A 47 -2.54 12.89 9.20
N ASP A 48 -2.85 13.55 8.09
CA ASP A 48 -3.57 14.82 8.04
C ASP A 48 -5.10 14.64 7.97
N GLY A 49 -5.57 13.38 7.98
CA GLY A 49 -6.99 13.01 8.01
C GLY A 49 -7.65 12.86 6.64
N HIS A 50 -6.93 13.10 5.54
CA HIS A 50 -7.50 12.83 4.21
C HIS A 50 -7.49 11.34 3.90
N VAL A 51 -8.40 10.95 3.00
CA VAL A 51 -8.47 9.60 2.46
C VAL A 51 -8.30 9.69 0.95
N ASP A 52 -7.33 8.97 0.42
CA ASP A 52 -7.11 8.83 -1.02
C ASP A 52 -7.40 7.39 -1.48
N TRP A 53 -7.90 7.29 -2.71
CA TRP A 53 -8.12 6.01 -3.36
C TRP A 53 -6.86 5.59 -4.12
N ILE A 54 -6.28 4.44 -3.73
CA ILE A 54 -5.10 3.88 -4.39
C ILE A 54 -5.49 2.61 -5.16
N PRO A 55 -5.33 2.57 -6.49
CA PRO A 55 -5.64 1.40 -7.28
C PRO A 55 -4.63 0.27 -7.02
N TYR A 56 -5.12 -0.97 -6.96
CA TYR A 56 -4.25 -2.13 -6.89
C TYR A 56 -3.66 -2.42 -8.27
N VAL A 57 -2.33 -2.47 -8.36
CA VAL A 57 -1.60 -2.78 -9.59
C VAL A 57 -0.99 -4.18 -9.45
N PRO A 58 -1.41 -5.18 -10.26
CA PRO A 58 -0.83 -6.50 -10.21
C PRO A 58 0.61 -6.49 -10.78
N PRO A 59 1.46 -7.46 -10.40
CA PRO A 59 2.80 -7.58 -10.95
C PRO A 59 2.79 -7.69 -12.47
N ALA A 60 3.77 -7.08 -13.13
CA ALA A 60 3.97 -7.26 -14.56
C ALA A 60 4.17 -8.75 -14.90
N PRO A 61 3.82 -9.20 -16.12
CA PRO A 61 3.98 -10.60 -16.50
C PRO A 61 5.40 -11.14 -16.22
N GLY A 62 5.48 -12.23 -15.45
CA GLY A 62 6.76 -12.85 -15.06
C GLY A 62 7.51 -12.16 -13.92
N GLN A 63 6.96 -11.12 -13.29
CA GLN A 63 7.54 -10.46 -12.12
C GLN A 63 6.91 -10.91 -10.80
N ASP A 64 6.08 -11.96 -10.84
CA ASP A 64 5.53 -12.53 -9.62
C ASP A 64 6.63 -13.13 -8.75
N ASN A 65 6.61 -12.84 -7.45
CA ASN A 65 7.65 -13.22 -6.48
C ASN A 65 9.08 -12.78 -6.84
N THR A 66 9.24 -11.71 -7.62
CA THR A 66 10.55 -11.10 -7.89
C THR A 66 10.71 -9.78 -7.15
N VAL A 67 11.92 -9.21 -7.16
CA VAL A 67 12.18 -7.86 -6.61
C VAL A 67 11.42 -6.75 -7.34
N SER A 68 10.96 -7.02 -8.56
CA SER A 68 10.23 -6.06 -9.40
C SER A 68 8.71 -6.24 -9.31
N MET A 69 8.23 -7.08 -8.40
CA MET A 69 6.81 -7.39 -8.21
C MET A 69 5.98 -6.13 -7.95
N ASP A 70 6.52 -5.17 -7.20
CA ASP A 70 5.85 -3.93 -6.79
C ASP A 70 6.00 -2.79 -7.82
N LEU A 71 6.62 -3.06 -8.98
CA LEU A 71 6.88 -2.04 -9.98
C LEU A 71 5.58 -1.47 -10.53
N GLY A 72 5.40 -0.14 -10.39
CA GLY A 72 4.20 0.57 -10.83
C GLY A 72 3.07 0.60 -9.80
N ALA A 73 3.22 -0.10 -8.67
CA ALA A 73 2.31 0.02 -7.53
C ALA A 73 2.68 1.23 -6.65
N THR A 74 1.72 1.69 -5.84
CA THR A 74 1.89 2.84 -4.94
C THR A 74 1.71 2.39 -3.50
N GLN A 75 2.68 2.69 -2.64
CA GLN A 75 2.57 2.38 -1.21
C GLN A 75 1.39 3.10 -0.56
N PRO A 76 0.65 2.46 0.37
CA PRO A 76 0.90 1.11 0.94
C PRO A 76 0.27 -0.06 0.15
N ILE A 77 -0.41 0.19 -0.98
CA ILE A 77 -1.12 -0.84 -1.76
C ILE A 77 -0.15 -1.51 -2.74
N LEU A 78 0.58 -2.49 -2.23
CA LEU A 78 1.59 -3.25 -2.97
C LEU A 78 1.14 -4.69 -3.25
N PRO A 79 1.44 -5.25 -4.43
CA PRO A 79 1.17 -6.66 -4.70
C PRO A 79 1.96 -7.61 -3.80
N SER A 80 3.17 -7.25 -3.36
CA SER A 80 3.93 -7.99 -2.34
C SER A 80 3.16 -8.12 -1.02
N VAL A 81 2.60 -7.02 -0.53
CA VAL A 81 1.77 -6.97 0.69
C VAL A 81 0.49 -7.78 0.51
N GLY A 82 -0.17 -7.63 -0.64
CA GLY A 82 -1.36 -8.41 -0.98
C GLY A 82 -1.08 -9.92 -1.05
N GLY A 83 0.12 -10.32 -1.50
CA GLY A 83 0.59 -11.70 -1.51
C GLY A 83 0.79 -12.26 -0.10
N ILE A 84 1.43 -11.49 0.79
CA ILE A 84 1.61 -11.86 2.19
C ILE A 84 0.25 -12.03 2.89
N ILE A 85 -0.66 -11.06 2.72
CA ILE A 85 -2.01 -11.14 3.31
C ILE A 85 -2.74 -12.38 2.78
N GLY A 86 -2.69 -12.62 1.47
CA GLY A 86 -3.29 -13.79 0.85
C GLY A 86 -2.76 -15.11 1.42
N LEU A 87 -1.43 -15.22 1.59
CA LEU A 87 -0.78 -16.41 2.14
C LEU A 87 -1.26 -16.76 3.56
N PHE A 88 -1.43 -15.76 4.42
CA PHE A 88 -1.88 -16.00 5.80
C PHE A 88 -3.40 -16.12 5.94
N SER A 89 -4.14 -15.77 4.89
CA SER A 89 -5.61 -15.77 4.90
C SER A 89 -6.22 -16.92 4.11
N SER A 90 -5.42 -17.64 3.31
CA SER A 90 -5.84 -18.87 2.64
C SER A 90 -5.78 -20.04 3.61
N GLN A 91 -6.90 -20.35 4.26
CA GLN A 91 -7.18 -21.65 4.87
C GLN A 91 -8.31 -22.35 4.13
#